data_AF-A0A9X3RVB3-F1
#
_entry.id   AF-A0A9X3RVB3-F1
#
_cell.length_a   1.000
_cell.length_b   1.000
_cell.length_c   1.000
_cell.angle_alpha   90.00
_cell.angle_beta   90.00
_cell.angle_gamma   90.00
#
_symmetry.space_group_name_H-M   'P 1'
#
loop_
_entity.id
_entity.type
_entity.pdbx_description
1 polymer ?
#
loop_
_entity_poly.entity_id
_entity_poly.type
_entity_poly.pdbx_seq_one_letter_code
_entity_poly.pdbx_strand_id
1 'polypeptide(L)'
;MLGTKYEADGKPICPADPDEAARRYLELLQDDLNAQNAAQQRPANDYSPFEFTSADRHFYCSAWPVKDSVSTTCVTTVGDVALNYYLHRDGHDSTAEQQRMEDIGTKLSPSLQNLD
;
A
#
# COMPACT_ATOMS: atom_id res chain seq x y z
N MET A 1 -1.17 15.40 -2.00
CA MET A 1 0.28 15.14 -1.94
C MET A 1 0.54 14.53 -0.58
N LEU A 2 0.85 13.23 -0.51
CA LEU A 2 1.04 12.57 0.79
C LEU A 2 2.23 13.16 1.55
N GLY A 3 3.28 13.61 0.84
CA GLY A 3 4.48 14.25 1.40
C GLY A 3 4.23 15.45 2.34
N THR A 4 3.20 16.27 2.10
CA THR A 4 2.90 17.43 2.95
C THR A 4 2.26 17.08 4.29
N LYS A 5 1.74 15.86 4.49
CA LYS A 5 1.18 15.42 5.78
C LYS A 5 2.28 14.96 6.75
N TYR A 6 3.38 14.41 6.25
CA TYR A 6 4.46 13.89 7.10
C TYR A 6 5.28 14.99 7.78
N GLU A 7 5.38 16.18 7.18
CA GLU A 7 6.04 17.34 7.81
C GLU A 7 5.32 17.81 9.08
N ALA A 8 4.01 17.57 9.18
CA ALA A 8 3.16 18.11 10.24
C ALA A 8 3.26 17.35 11.58
N ASP A 9 3.66 16.06 11.55
CA ASP A 9 3.69 15.19 12.74
C ASP A 9 5.07 15.14 13.45
N GLY A 10 6.07 15.88 12.94
CA GLY A 10 7.41 15.95 13.55
C GLY A 10 8.21 14.63 13.55
N LYS A 11 7.71 13.61 12.83
CA LYS A 11 8.41 12.34 12.62
C LYS A 11 9.19 12.39 11.30
N PRO A 12 10.35 11.71 11.20
CA PRO A 12 11.04 11.59 9.93
C PRO A 12 10.11 10.95 8.89
N ILE A 13 9.92 11.67 7.79
CA ILE A 13 9.06 11.30 6.65
C ILE A 13 9.54 10.00 6.02
N CYS A 14 10.86 9.80 6.02
CA CYS A 14 11.55 8.61 5.56
C CYS A 14 12.35 8.04 6.75
N PRO A 15 11.80 7.07 7.50
CA PRO A 15 12.58 6.25 8.41
C PRO A 15 13.85 5.71 7.73
N ALA A 16 14.95 5.59 8.49
CA ALA A 16 16.19 5.01 7.95
C ALA A 16 16.03 3.53 7.60
N ASP A 17 15.05 2.85 8.21
CA ASP A 17 14.64 1.50 7.88
C ASP A 17 13.59 1.53 6.75
N PRO A 18 13.90 0.98 5.57
CA PRO A 18 12.96 0.92 4.44
C PRO A 18 11.65 0.20 4.79
N ASP A 19 11.70 -0.82 5.66
CA ASP A 19 10.52 -1.58 6.06
C ASP A 19 9.61 -0.79 7.01
N GLU A 20 10.20 0.01 7.90
CA GLU A 20 9.46 0.97 8.72
C GLU A 20 8.84 2.07 7.85
N ALA A 21 9.57 2.56 6.85
CA ALA A 21 9.09 3.58 5.92
C ALA A 21 7.89 3.09 5.10
N ALA A 22 7.95 1.89 4.55
CA ALA A 22 6.87 1.31 3.75
C ALA A 22 5.59 1.08 4.59
N ARG A 23 5.71 0.54 5.82
CA ARG A 23 4.59 0.39 6.75
C ARG A 23 3.96 1.72 7.11
N ARG A 24 4.78 2.71 7.45
CA ARG A 24 4.29 4.05 7.82
C ARG A 24 3.57 4.72 6.65
N TYR A 25 4.05 4.51 5.43
CA TYR A 25 3.39 5.03 4.24
C TYR A 25 2.03 4.35 3.98
N LEU A 26 1.93 3.04 4.19
CA LEU A 26 0.65 2.33 4.09
C LEU A 26 -0.39 2.86 5.09
N GLU A 27 -0.01 3.06 6.35
CA GLU A 27 -0.89 3.63 7.38
C GLU A 27 -1.44 5.00 6.96
N LEU A 28 -0.57 5.87 6.43
CA LEU A 28 -0.97 7.23 6.05
C LEU A 28 -1.88 7.26 4.82
N LEU A 29 -1.70 6.31 3.90
CA LEU A 29 -2.64 6.10 2.80
C LEU A 29 -4.01 5.66 3.32
N GLN A 30 -4.05 4.72 4.26
CA GLN A 30 -5.29 4.24 4.88
C GLN A 30 -6.04 5.36 5.61
N ASP A 31 -5.32 6.23 6.33
CA ASP A 31 -5.87 7.42 6.97
C ASP A 31 -6.48 8.38 5.96
N ASP A 32 -5.78 8.66 4.85
CA ASP A 32 -6.27 9.56 3.81
C ASP A 32 -7.52 9.01 3.14
N LEU A 33 -7.55 7.71 2.82
CA LEU A 33 -8.73 7.03 2.28
C LEU A 33 -9.92 7.10 3.25
N ASN A 34 -9.69 6.91 4.55
CA ASN A 34 -10.74 7.03 5.55
C ASN A 34 -11.24 8.47 5.71
N ALA A 35 -10.35 9.47 5.62
CA ALA A 35 -10.74 10.88 5.63
C ALA A 35 -11.60 11.23 4.40
N GLN A 36 -11.23 10.72 3.22
CA GLN A 36 -12.03 10.87 1.99
C GLN A 36 -13.40 10.21 2.12
N ASN A 37 -13.48 9.01 2.70
CA ASN A 37 -14.75 8.34 2.99
C ASN A 37 -15.62 9.16 3.94
N ALA A 38 -15.05 9.67 5.03
CA ALA A 38 -15.76 10.50 5.99
C ALA A 38 -16.33 11.78 5.34
N ALA A 39 -15.55 12.46 4.48
CA ALA A 39 -16.01 13.61 3.72
C ALA A 39 -17.20 13.30 2.79
N GLN A 40 -17.33 12.05 2.37
CA GLN A 40 -18.43 11.53 1.54
C GLN A 40 -19.53 10.83 2.35
N GLN A 41 -19.50 10.91 3.69
CA GLN A 41 -20.45 10.23 4.59
C GLN A 41 -20.47 8.70 4.41
N ARG A 42 -19.33 8.12 4.05
CA ARG A 42 -19.11 6.67 3.95
C ARG A 42 -18.40 6.16 5.22
N PRO A 43 -18.64 4.90 5.62
CA PRO A 43 -17.90 4.30 6.72
C PRO A 43 -16.40 4.20 6.39
N ALA A 44 -15.59 4.06 7.43
CA ALA A 44 -14.18 3.69 7.27
C ALA A 44 -14.07 2.31 6.59
N ASN A 45 -13.00 2.10 5.83
CA ASN A 45 -12.75 0.81 5.21
C ASN A 45 -12.37 -0.25 6.26
N ASP A 46 -12.79 -1.50 6.04
CA ASP A 46 -12.38 -2.64 6.85
C ASP A 46 -11.11 -3.27 6.24
N TYR A 47 -9.95 -2.85 6.75
CA TYR A 47 -8.65 -3.21 6.21
C TYR A 47 -8.19 -4.59 6.69
N SER A 48 -7.94 -5.50 5.75
CA SER A 48 -7.28 -6.79 5.95
C SER A 48 -5.80 -6.69 5.53
N PRO A 49 -4.85 -6.63 6.47
CA PRO A 49 -3.43 -6.55 6.14
C PRO A 49 -2.87 -7.89 5.66
N PHE A 50 -1.88 -7.82 4.76
CA PHE A 50 -1.05 -8.97 4.37
C PHE A 50 0.30 -8.48 3.84
N GLU A 51 1.28 -9.38 3.77
CA GLU A 51 2.64 -9.06 3.34
C GLU A 51 3.21 -10.18 2.48
N PHE A 52 4.15 -9.85 1.61
CA PHE A 52 4.90 -10.82 0.83
C PHE A 52 6.25 -10.25 0.42
N THR A 53 7.18 -11.14 0.02
CA THR A 53 8.49 -10.75 -0.51
C THR A 53 8.59 -11.19 -1.96
N SER A 54 9.03 -10.29 -2.85
CA SER A 54 9.34 -10.61 -4.24
C SER A 54 10.61 -9.88 -4.68
N ALA A 55 11.53 -10.63 -5.30
CA ALA A 55 12.86 -10.16 -5.71
C ALA A 55 13.57 -9.29 -4.67
N ASP A 56 13.75 -9.85 -3.48
CA ASP A 56 14.46 -9.25 -2.35
C ASP A 56 13.83 -7.97 -1.80
N ARG A 57 12.61 -7.63 -2.23
CA ARG A 57 11.83 -6.50 -1.73
C ARG A 57 10.63 -6.99 -0.96
N HIS A 58 10.40 -6.39 0.19
CA HIS A 58 9.26 -6.67 1.03
C HIS A 58 8.11 -5.71 0.70
N PHE A 59 6.90 -6.24 0.64
CA PHE A 59 5.68 -5.52 0.27
C PHE A 59 4.70 -5.58 1.42
N TYR A 60 4.26 -4.41 1.87
CA TYR A 60 3.21 -4.26 2.87
C TYR A 60 1.91 -3.90 2.18
N CYS A 61 0.88 -4.71 2.38
CA CYS A 61 -0.37 -4.59 1.68
C CYS A 61 -1.59 -4.53 2.61
N SER A 62 -2.67 -4.00 2.06
CA SER A 62 -3.97 -4.01 2.69
C SER A 62 -5.06 -4.15 1.63
N ALA A 63 -5.99 -5.08 1.85
CA ALA A 63 -7.19 -5.25 1.06
C ALA A 63 -8.42 -4.84 1.87
N TRP A 64 -9.46 -4.31 1.22
CA TRP A 64 -10.74 -4.01 1.86
C TRP A 64 -11.90 -4.22 0.89
N PRO A 65 -13.06 -4.66 1.41
CA PRO A 65 -14.24 -4.84 0.60
C PRO A 65 -14.78 -3.47 0.14
N VAL A 66 -15.23 -3.46 -1.10
CA VAL A 66 -15.98 -2.36 -1.72
C VAL A 66 -17.17 -2.99 -2.42
N LYS A 67 -18.19 -2.20 -2.79
CA LYS A 67 -19.41 -2.76 -3.36
C LYS A 67 -19.08 -3.61 -4.60
N ASP A 68 -19.44 -4.90 -4.54
CA ASP A 68 -19.22 -5.89 -5.60
C ASP A 68 -17.74 -6.08 -6.01
N SER A 69 -16.80 -5.63 -5.17
CA SER A 69 -15.37 -5.56 -5.51
C SER A 69 -14.47 -5.70 -4.27
N VAL A 70 -13.16 -5.86 -4.50
CA VAL A 70 -12.12 -5.70 -3.50
C VAL A 70 -11.13 -4.64 -3.99
N SER A 71 -10.76 -3.72 -3.11
CA SER A 71 -9.66 -2.80 -3.34
C SER A 71 -8.46 -3.27 -2.56
N THR A 72 -7.28 -3.15 -3.15
CA THR A 72 -6.02 -3.55 -2.56
C THR A 72 -5.00 -2.47 -2.82
N THR A 73 -4.20 -2.15 -1.80
CA THR A 73 -3.02 -1.32 -1.97
C THR A 73 -1.83 -1.99 -1.35
N CYS A 74 -0.67 -1.77 -1.95
CA CYS A 74 0.60 -2.30 -1.48
C CYS A 74 1.68 -1.25 -1.59
N VAL A 75 2.62 -1.30 -0.67
CA VAL A 75 3.73 -0.37 -0.56
C VAL A 75 5.02 -1.15 -0.41
N THR A 76 6.04 -0.73 -1.15
CA THR A 76 7.44 -1.13 -0.93
C THR A 76 8.32 0.11 -1.05
N THR A 77 9.60 -0.01 -0.73
CA THR A 77 10.57 1.07 -0.81
C THR A 77 11.72 0.71 -1.74
N VAL A 78 12.18 1.69 -2.51
CA VAL A 78 13.34 1.61 -3.40
C VAL A 78 14.21 2.84 -3.13
N GLY A 79 15.40 2.62 -2.56
CA GLY A 79 16.20 3.71 -2.01
C GLY A 79 15.38 4.54 -1.01
N ASP A 80 15.32 5.85 -1.22
CA ASP A 80 14.56 6.80 -0.40
C ASP A 80 13.11 7.00 -0.88
N VAL A 81 12.63 6.21 -1.84
CA VAL A 81 11.31 6.36 -2.46
C VAL A 81 10.37 5.25 -2.03
N ALA A 82 9.18 5.62 -1.54
CA ALA A 82 8.07 4.69 -1.36
C ALA A 82 7.32 4.50 -2.68
N LEU A 83 7.25 3.26 -3.16
CA LEU A 83 6.44 2.85 -4.29
C LEU A 83 5.11 2.30 -3.80
N ASN A 84 4.03 2.95 -4.20
CA ASN A 84 2.67 2.49 -3.96
C ASN A 84 2.02 2.01 -5.26
N TYR A 85 1.31 0.90 -5.18
CA TYR A 85 0.34 0.54 -6.21
C TYR A 85 -1.03 0.29 -5.60
N TYR A 86 -2.05 0.73 -6.32
CA TYR A 86 -3.45 0.65 -5.96
C TYR A 86 -4.21 -0.12 -7.04
N LEU A 87 -5.00 -1.09 -6.62
CA LEU A 87 -5.81 -1.94 -7.49
C LEU A 87 -7.23 -1.98 -6.95
N HIS A 88 -8.20 -1.79 -7.84
CA HIS A 88 -9.63 -1.90 -7.54
C HIS A 88 -10.25 -2.81 -8.59
N ARG A 89 -10.85 -3.93 -8.17
CA ARG A 89 -11.36 -4.92 -9.12
C ARG A 89 -12.63 -5.58 -8.63
N ASP A 90 -13.48 -5.90 -9.60
CA ASP A 90 -14.64 -6.78 -9.43
C ASP A 90 -14.13 -8.15 -8.93
N GLY A 91 -14.58 -8.58 -7.76
CA GLY A 91 -14.05 -9.77 -7.10
C GLY A 91 -14.42 -9.80 -5.62
N HIS A 92 -14.56 -10.99 -5.05
CA HIS A 92 -15.03 -11.21 -3.67
C HIS A 92 -14.04 -11.98 -2.78
N ASP A 93 -12.85 -12.31 -3.27
CA ASP A 93 -11.91 -13.18 -2.54
C ASP A 93 -10.55 -12.51 -2.32
N SER A 94 -10.28 -12.14 -1.07
CA SER A 94 -9.01 -11.56 -0.61
C SER A 94 -7.81 -12.49 -0.85
N THR A 95 -8.02 -13.81 -0.85
CA THR A 95 -6.95 -14.81 -1.08
C THR A 95 -6.50 -14.77 -2.54
N ALA A 96 -7.45 -14.70 -3.46
CA ALA A 96 -7.18 -14.52 -4.88
C ALA A 96 -6.49 -13.18 -5.15
N GLU A 97 -6.84 -12.13 -4.42
CA GLU A 97 -6.17 -10.83 -4.52
C GLU A 97 -4.73 -10.89 -3.99
N GLN A 98 -4.47 -11.56 -2.87
CA GLN A 98 -3.12 -11.76 -2.36
C GLN A 98 -2.21 -12.45 -3.38
N GLN A 99 -2.63 -13.61 -3.92
CA GLN A 99 -1.84 -14.35 -4.92
C GLN A 99 -1.55 -13.50 -6.17
N ARG A 100 -2.51 -12.65 -6.57
CA ARG A 100 -2.34 -11.73 -7.70
C ARG A 100 -1.36 -10.61 -7.38
N MET A 101 -1.34 -10.09 -6.15
CA MET A 101 -0.35 -9.09 -5.77
C MET A 101 1.06 -9.67 -5.80
N GLU A 102 1.22 -10.92 -5.38
CA GLU A 102 2.49 -11.65 -5.51
C GLU A 102 2.91 -11.81 -6.99
N ASP A 103 1.96 -12.14 -7.88
CA ASP A 103 2.21 -12.22 -9.32
C ASP A 103 2.62 -10.86 -9.92
N ILE A 104 1.98 -9.78 -9.49
CA ILE A 104 2.30 -8.41 -9.93
C ILE A 104 3.67 -8.00 -9.40
N GLY A 105 3.94 -8.24 -8.11
CA GLY A 105 5.26 -8.01 -7.50
C GLY A 105 6.35 -8.70 -8.32
N THR A 106 6.14 -9.98 -8.65
CA THR A 106 7.06 -10.77 -9.48
C THR A 106 7.27 -10.19 -10.88
N LYS A 107 6.22 -9.65 -11.51
CA LYS A 107 6.32 -8.98 -12.83
C LYS A 107 7.03 -7.62 -12.74
N LEU A 108 6.86 -6.91 -11.63
CA LEU A 108 7.51 -5.62 -11.40
C LEU A 108 8.97 -5.79 -11.02
N SER A 109 9.35 -6.91 -10.40
CA SER A 109 10.71 -7.21 -9.93
C SER A 109 11.85 -6.83 -10.90
N PRO A 110 11.82 -7.20 -12.20
CA PRO A 110 12.88 -6.81 -13.13
C PRO A 110 12.94 -5.30 -13.37
N SER A 111 11.81 -4.60 -13.30
CA SER A 111 11.75 -3.15 -13.44
C SER A 111 12.25 -2.45 -12.16
N LEU A 112 12.03 -3.05 -11.00
CA LEU A 112 12.45 -2.53 -9.70
C LEU A 112 13.94 -2.75 -9.40
N GLN A 113 14.58 -3.75 -10.00
CA GLN A 113 16.03 -3.99 -9.85
C GLN A 113 16.88 -2.90 -10.50
N ASN A 114 16.34 -2.15 -11.47
CA ASN A 114 17.05 -1.10 -12.18
C ASN A 114 16.80 0.32 -11.62
N LEU A 115 16.11 0.42 -10.48
CA LEU A 115 15.70 1.69 -9.86
C LEU A 115 16.60 2.11 -8.68
N ASP A 116 17.81 1.56 -8.57
CA ASP A 116 18.81 2.00 -7.59
C ASP A 116 19.32 3.43 -7.84
#